data_AF-A0A535F6R9-F1
#
_entry.id   AF-A0A535F6R9-F1
#
_cell.length_a   1.000
_cell.length_b   1.000
_cell.length_c   1.000
_cell.angle_alpha   90.00
_cell.angle_beta   90.00
_cell.angle_gamma   90.00
#
_symmetry.space_group_name_H-M   'P 1'
#
loop_
_entity.id
_entity.type
_entity.pdbx_description
1 polymer ?
#
loop_
_entity_poly.entity_id
_entity_poly.type
_entity_poly.pdbx_seq_one_letter_code
_entity_poly.pdbx_strand_id
1 'polypeptide(L)'
;MEEITGTPSQNPNPQTSGLSSADRWLLRVRGDVQVEIVDDQGRRIGPFLEREDREEGLRVGWFRQKREDEGEEGRHLRQNQTLPSIFEVSIPGASYKPERTFTSVLLTQPGMYTCKFLGRSPSAVDIYLTGFNATTRLDTIYFHGVPISERSSAQFAYSTYDPPVNLVLTLQDEARREDIPPTAILNPRESQDTLPPRTTISLKGEQVIVSATDNPGGSGVLQTYYTTDAQTFSVYSAPFLLPAEAKIVMAFSIDRNGNREYPGAVLPVLGLSATHLVFTATVGDQHIAPQVVYIMNLDPIPVTGPLEWVASTNILWLTIEKKEGRTPDLMTLSVDRGNLKPGTYTGDVVVRSLTPGVVYAERIVSVVLEIRADQEASSPGTVG
;
A
#
# COMPACT_ATOMS: atom_id res chain seq x y z
N MET A 1 -23.20 1.19 27.26
CA MET A 1 -22.06 1.67 28.04
C MET A 1 -21.24 0.47 28.43
N GLU A 2 -20.22 0.18 27.63
CA GLU A 2 -18.99 -0.48 28.06
C GLU A 2 -17.97 -0.08 27.00
N GLU A 3 -17.26 0.98 27.32
CA GLU A 3 -16.29 1.68 26.49
C GLU A 3 -14.94 1.04 26.82
N ILE A 4 -14.47 0.12 25.98
CA ILE A 4 -13.15 -0.49 26.15
C ILE A 4 -12.15 0.43 25.46
N THR A 5 -11.74 1.47 26.16
CA THR A 5 -10.56 2.27 25.82
C THR A 5 -9.33 1.37 25.96
N GLY A 6 -8.83 0.87 24.84
CA GLY A 6 -7.53 0.19 24.78
C GLY A 6 -6.42 1.20 25.02
N THR A 7 -6.02 1.39 26.27
CA THR A 7 -4.71 1.94 26.62
C THR A 7 -3.63 1.08 25.96
N PRO A 8 -2.55 1.67 25.42
CA PRO A 8 -1.44 0.91 24.88
C PRO A 8 -0.82 0.11 26.03
N SER A 9 -0.97 -1.21 25.99
CA SER A 9 -0.27 -2.12 26.90
C SER A 9 1.22 -1.88 26.70
N GLN A 10 1.86 -1.26 27.69
CA GLN A 10 3.31 -1.25 27.81
C GLN A 10 3.80 -2.69 27.74
N ASN A 11 4.65 -2.99 26.76
CA ASN A 11 5.25 -4.31 26.56
C ASN A 11 5.98 -4.74 27.85
N PRO A 12 5.55 -5.83 28.52
CA PRO A 12 6.44 -6.50 29.46
C PRO A 12 7.51 -7.19 28.62
N ASN A 13 8.76 -6.81 28.88
CA ASN A 13 9.98 -7.27 28.22
C ASN A 13 9.93 -8.80 27.93
N PRO A 14 10.01 -9.26 26.66
CA PRO A 14 9.70 -10.65 26.34
C PRO A 14 10.93 -11.55 26.55
N GLN A 15 10.87 -12.43 27.54
CA GLN A 15 11.91 -13.43 27.77
C GLN A 15 11.99 -14.42 26.60
N THR A 16 13.18 -14.62 26.04
CA THR A 16 13.52 -15.56 24.96
C THR A 16 13.53 -17.04 25.39
N SER A 17 12.79 -17.40 26.45
CA SER A 17 12.98 -18.63 27.23
C SER A 17 12.84 -19.94 26.42
N GLY A 18 12.02 -19.98 25.36
CA GLY A 18 11.80 -21.17 24.56
C GLY A 18 12.96 -21.55 23.63
N LEU A 19 13.82 -20.59 23.25
CA LEU A 19 14.88 -20.80 22.26
C LEU A 19 16.15 -21.46 22.81
N SER A 20 16.30 -21.52 24.13
CA SER A 20 17.47 -22.12 24.81
C SER A 20 17.62 -23.62 24.55
N SER A 21 16.53 -24.30 24.16
CA SER A 21 16.50 -25.74 23.87
C SER A 21 16.62 -26.07 22.37
N ALA A 22 16.82 -25.07 21.51
CA ALA A 22 16.83 -25.27 20.07
C ALA A 22 18.08 -26.04 19.61
N ASP A 23 17.91 -26.98 18.68
CA ASP A 23 18.98 -27.70 17.98
C ASP A 23 19.29 -27.10 16.59
N ARG A 24 18.33 -26.36 16.02
CA ARG A 24 18.39 -25.75 14.69
C ARG A 24 17.59 -24.45 14.64
N TRP A 25 17.97 -23.56 13.74
CA TRP A 25 17.31 -22.26 13.56
C TRP A 25 17.03 -21.96 12.09
N LEU A 26 15.85 -21.40 11.81
CA LEU A 26 15.49 -20.92 10.48
C LEU A 26 15.39 -19.40 10.50
N LEU A 27 16.29 -18.74 9.79
CA LEU A 27 16.20 -17.32 9.47
C LEU A 27 15.36 -17.17 8.19
N ARG A 28 14.32 -16.34 8.22
CA ARG A 28 13.58 -15.92 7.02
C ARG A 28 13.57 -14.40 6.93
N VAL A 29 13.75 -13.88 5.73
CA VAL A 29 13.80 -12.43 5.46
C VAL A 29 12.92 -12.12 4.26
N ARG A 30 11.96 -11.21 4.42
CA ARG A 30 11.14 -10.66 3.33
C ARG A 30 11.49 -9.20 3.14
N GLY A 31 11.98 -8.85 1.96
CA GLY A 31 12.44 -7.50 1.63
C GLY A 31 13.59 -7.55 0.63
N ASP A 32 13.92 -6.40 0.04
CA ASP A 32 14.98 -6.31 -0.97
C ASP A 32 16.33 -6.02 -0.31
N VAL A 33 16.88 -7.07 0.32
CA VAL A 33 18.17 -7.05 1.01
C VAL A 33 19.05 -8.21 0.58
N GLN A 34 20.36 -7.99 0.62
CA GLN A 34 21.34 -9.06 0.65
C GLN A 34 21.53 -9.52 2.10
N VAL A 35 21.49 -10.82 2.31
CA VAL A 35 21.67 -11.45 3.63
C VAL A 35 23.09 -12.01 3.72
N GLU A 36 23.83 -11.59 4.73
CA GLU A 36 25.17 -12.09 5.05
C GLU A 36 25.15 -12.68 6.45
N ILE A 37 25.65 -13.90 6.61
CA ILE A 37 25.78 -14.52 7.92
C ILE A 37 27.22 -14.94 8.11
N VAL A 38 27.79 -14.62 9.27
CA VAL A 38 29.16 -14.98 9.65
C VAL A 38 29.09 -15.76 10.96
N ASP A 39 29.79 -16.90 11.03
CA ASP A 39 29.92 -17.68 12.25
C ASP A 39 31.06 -17.17 13.17
N ASP A 40 31.24 -17.83 14.31
CA ASP A 40 32.27 -17.53 15.31
C ASP A 40 33.70 -17.65 14.79
N GLN A 41 33.91 -18.44 13.73
CA GLN A 41 35.19 -18.63 13.04
C GLN A 41 35.41 -17.64 11.89
N GLY A 42 34.48 -16.70 11.68
CA GLY A 42 34.54 -15.74 10.57
C GLY A 42 34.16 -16.35 9.21
N ARG A 43 33.65 -17.59 9.19
CA ARG A 43 33.23 -18.25 7.96
C ARG A 43 31.85 -17.72 7.56
N ARG A 44 31.69 -17.46 6.27
CA ARG A 44 30.46 -16.90 5.69
C ARG A 44 29.49 -18.01 5.32
N ILE A 45 28.19 -17.80 5.60
CA ILE A 45 27.11 -18.76 5.36
C ILE A 45 26.13 -18.17 4.35
N GLY A 46 26.05 -18.74 3.14
CA GLY A 46 25.12 -18.36 2.07
C GLY A 46 25.76 -17.64 0.87
N PRO A 47 25.01 -17.42 -0.24
CA PRO A 47 25.53 -16.77 -1.45
C PRO A 47 25.76 -15.27 -1.26
N PHE A 48 26.93 -14.81 -1.67
CA PHE A 48 27.34 -13.41 -1.73
C PHE A 48 27.38 -12.99 -3.20
N LEU A 49 26.69 -11.91 -3.59
CA LEU A 49 26.93 -11.27 -4.88
C LEU A 49 27.90 -10.12 -4.61
N GLU A 50 29.09 -10.17 -5.21
CA GLU A 50 30.03 -9.06 -5.14
C GLU A 50 29.44 -7.86 -5.89
N ARG A 51 29.74 -6.64 -5.41
CA ARG A 51 29.25 -5.39 -6.05
C ARG A 51 29.64 -5.30 -7.54
N GLU A 52 30.67 -6.03 -7.97
CA GLU A 52 31.14 -6.10 -9.37
C GLU A 52 30.22 -6.93 -10.28
N ASP A 53 29.43 -7.87 -9.75
CA ASP A 53 28.50 -8.71 -10.54
C ASP A 53 27.21 -7.97 -10.96
N ARG A 54 27.00 -6.73 -10.47
CA ARG A 54 25.87 -5.88 -10.90
C ARG A 54 25.97 -5.48 -12.37
N GLU A 55 27.17 -5.38 -12.94
CA GLU A 55 27.35 -4.97 -14.35
C GLU A 55 27.09 -6.12 -15.34
N GLU A 56 27.35 -7.37 -14.97
CA GLU A 56 27.09 -8.51 -15.86
C GLU A 56 25.59 -8.83 -15.98
N GLY A 57 24.82 -8.69 -14.89
CA GLY A 57 23.36 -8.83 -14.91
C GLY A 57 22.63 -7.81 -15.80
N LEU A 58 23.24 -6.64 -16.02
CA LEU A 58 22.73 -5.60 -16.93
C LEU A 58 23.04 -5.90 -18.41
N ARG A 59 24.07 -6.70 -18.72
CA ARG A 59 24.39 -7.11 -20.11
C ARG A 59 23.42 -8.16 -20.65
N VAL A 60 22.88 -9.02 -19.79
CA VAL A 60 21.94 -10.08 -20.21
C VAL A 60 20.57 -9.52 -20.61
N GLY A 61 20.23 -8.30 -20.20
CA GLY A 61 19.02 -7.58 -20.59
C GLY A 61 18.97 -7.10 -22.05
N TRP A 62 20.11 -7.05 -22.75
CA TRP A 62 20.19 -6.51 -24.12
C TRP A 62 20.01 -7.55 -25.23
N PHE A 63 20.06 -8.85 -24.94
CA PHE A 63 19.92 -9.91 -25.94
C PHE A 63 18.49 -10.46 -26.12
N ARG A 64 17.51 -9.96 -25.35
CA ARG A 64 16.11 -10.43 -25.45
C ARG A 64 15.26 -9.71 -26.50
N GLN A 65 15.79 -8.67 -27.17
CA GLN A 65 15.02 -7.86 -28.11
C GLN A 65 15.32 -8.15 -29.59
N LYS A 66 16.00 -9.26 -29.94
CA LYS A 66 16.37 -9.52 -31.34
C LYS A 66 16.27 -10.99 -31.79
N ARG A 67 15.22 -11.70 -31.37
CA ARG A 67 14.80 -12.97 -32.01
C ARG A 67 13.27 -13.12 -31.98
N GLU A 68 12.60 -12.21 -32.66
CA GLU A 68 11.34 -12.51 -33.34
C GLU A 68 11.64 -12.28 -34.82
N ASP A 69 12.10 -13.33 -35.49
CA ASP A 69 11.96 -13.59 -36.92
C ASP A 69 12.62 -14.94 -37.23
N GLU A 70 11.97 -15.70 -38.12
CA GLU A 70 12.35 -17.02 -38.68
C GLU A 70 11.75 -18.28 -37.98
N GLY A 71 10.55 -18.65 -38.43
CA GLY A 71 10.37 -19.75 -39.40
C GLY A 71 10.37 -21.20 -38.90
N GLU A 72 9.22 -21.85 -39.01
CA GLU A 72 8.93 -23.27 -38.74
C GLU A 72 9.69 -24.27 -39.64
N GLU A 73 10.08 -25.44 -39.09
CA GLU A 73 9.66 -26.79 -39.55
C GLU A 73 10.46 -27.93 -38.88
N GLY A 74 9.78 -29.05 -38.54
CA GLY A 74 10.44 -30.38 -38.52
C GLY A 74 10.63 -31.12 -37.19
N ARG A 75 9.53 -31.70 -36.67
CA ARG A 75 9.34 -32.73 -35.62
C ARG A 75 10.51 -33.69 -35.30
N HIS A 76 10.77 -33.96 -34.00
CA HIS A 76 10.55 -35.27 -33.33
C HIS A 76 10.88 -35.24 -31.81
N LEU A 77 9.84 -35.42 -30.99
CA LEU A 77 9.77 -36.10 -29.66
C LEU A 77 10.86 -35.82 -28.59
N ARG A 78 10.59 -34.87 -27.67
CA ARG A 78 10.65 -35.06 -26.18
C ARG A 78 9.72 -34.04 -25.49
N GLN A 79 8.90 -34.51 -24.56
CA GLN A 79 7.95 -33.73 -23.76
C GLN A 79 8.65 -32.78 -22.78
N ASN A 80 8.03 -31.60 -22.62
CA ASN A 80 8.18 -30.56 -21.59
C ASN A 80 9.58 -30.05 -21.22
N GLN A 81 9.82 -28.82 -21.69
CA GLN A 81 10.69 -27.83 -21.07
C GLN A 81 10.42 -27.75 -19.56
N THR A 82 11.33 -28.27 -18.77
CA THR A 82 11.65 -27.76 -17.44
C THR A 82 13.08 -27.28 -17.51
N LEU A 83 13.28 -25.98 -17.30
CA LEU A 83 14.58 -25.34 -17.29
C LEU A 83 15.50 -25.98 -16.25
N PRO A 84 16.82 -26.04 -16.50
CA PRO A 84 17.73 -26.95 -15.84
C PRO A 84 18.06 -26.54 -14.40
N SER A 85 17.97 -27.52 -13.51
CA SER A 85 18.83 -27.69 -12.34
C SER A 85 20.31 -27.60 -12.73
N ILE A 86 21.16 -26.93 -11.93
CA ILE A 86 22.66 -26.98 -11.86
C ILE A 86 23.12 -25.63 -11.26
N PHE A 87 23.83 -25.45 -10.13
CA PHE A 87 24.50 -26.26 -9.08
C PHE A 87 24.50 -25.36 -7.78
N GLU A 88 24.28 -25.77 -6.51
CA GLU A 88 24.98 -26.72 -5.62
C GLU A 88 26.50 -26.42 -5.49
N VAL A 89 27.23 -26.31 -4.37
CA VAL A 89 27.13 -26.61 -2.93
C VAL A 89 28.20 -25.74 -2.24
N SER A 90 28.00 -25.33 -0.97
CA SER A 90 29.07 -25.35 0.04
C SER A 90 28.48 -25.39 1.46
N ILE A 91 28.77 -26.48 2.18
CA ILE A 91 28.49 -26.83 3.60
C ILE A 91 27.30 -27.81 3.85
N PRO A 92 27.55 -28.95 4.53
CA PRO A 92 26.52 -29.90 4.95
C PRO A 92 25.48 -29.29 5.92
N GLY A 93 24.20 -29.41 5.56
CA GLY A 93 23.07 -29.15 6.46
C GLY A 93 22.23 -27.90 6.15
N ALA A 94 22.71 -26.95 5.36
CA ALA A 94 21.91 -25.78 4.96
C ALA A 94 21.16 -26.04 3.64
N SER A 95 19.89 -25.61 3.56
CA SER A 95 19.09 -25.60 2.33
C SER A 95 18.64 -24.17 2.03
N TYR A 96 18.87 -23.71 0.80
CA TYR A 96 18.54 -22.37 0.33
C TYR A 96 17.43 -22.47 -0.71
N LYS A 97 16.29 -21.82 -0.45
CA LYS A 97 15.18 -21.68 -1.41
C LYS A 97 14.84 -20.20 -1.54
N PRO A 98 15.42 -19.48 -2.51
CA PRO A 98 14.95 -18.15 -2.84
C PRO A 98 13.60 -18.32 -3.54
N GLU A 99 12.51 -18.12 -2.81
CA GLU A 99 11.22 -17.84 -3.44
C GLU A 99 11.10 -16.33 -3.60
N ARG A 100 10.30 -15.85 -4.57
CA ARG A 100 10.16 -14.41 -4.87
C ARG A 100 9.69 -13.55 -3.67
N THR A 101 9.37 -14.17 -2.53
CA THR A 101 8.82 -13.55 -1.32
C THR A 101 9.73 -13.63 -0.10
N PHE A 102 10.67 -14.59 0.00
CA PHE A 102 11.53 -14.76 1.17
C PHE A 102 12.93 -15.30 0.83
N THR A 103 13.95 -14.76 1.49
CA THR A 103 15.26 -15.40 1.66
C THR A 103 15.21 -16.27 2.92
N SER A 104 15.54 -17.57 2.81
CA SER A 104 15.53 -18.50 3.94
C SER A 104 16.91 -19.13 4.15
N VAL A 105 17.39 -19.13 5.40
CA VAL A 105 18.68 -19.74 5.80
C VAL A 105 18.46 -20.64 7.01
N LEU A 106 18.84 -21.92 6.88
CA LEU A 106 18.77 -22.90 7.96
C LEU A 106 20.16 -23.04 8.61
N LEU A 107 20.24 -22.75 9.90
CA LEU A 107 21.41 -22.94 10.75
C LEU A 107 21.26 -24.29 11.47
N THR A 108 22.10 -25.26 11.15
CA THR A 108 22.01 -26.65 11.66
C THR A 108 23.04 -27.01 12.71
N GLN A 109 23.97 -26.11 13.01
CA GLN A 109 24.96 -26.29 14.05
C GLN A 109 24.76 -25.22 15.12
N PRO A 110 25.01 -25.53 16.39
CA PRO A 110 25.17 -24.50 17.40
C PRO A 110 26.42 -23.66 17.13
N GLY A 111 26.33 -22.34 17.36
CA GLY A 111 27.42 -21.38 17.18
C GLY A 111 27.02 -19.97 17.60
N MET A 112 27.97 -19.04 17.48
CA MET A 112 27.66 -17.60 17.45
C MET A 112 27.47 -17.19 16.00
N TYR A 113 26.38 -16.48 15.69
CA TYR A 113 26.10 -16.00 14.35
C TYR A 113 25.92 -14.49 14.35
N THR A 114 26.59 -13.80 13.44
CA THR A 114 26.28 -12.41 13.09
C THR A 114 25.50 -12.41 11.79
N CYS A 115 24.24 -11.99 11.84
CA CYS A 115 23.37 -11.85 10.69
C CYS A 115 23.32 -10.38 10.28
N LYS A 116 23.66 -10.07 9.03
CA LYS A 116 23.67 -8.73 8.46
C LYS A 116 22.77 -8.67 7.23
N PHE A 117 22.06 -7.56 7.08
CA PHE A 117 21.10 -7.28 6.02
C PHE A 117 21.51 -5.97 5.34
N LEU A 118 21.93 -6.04 4.08
CA LEU A 118 22.34 -4.89 3.28
C LEU A 118 21.21 -4.49 2.32
N GLY A 119 20.78 -3.23 2.33
CA GLY A 119 19.74 -2.76 1.42
C GLY A 119 20.16 -2.81 -0.05
N ARG A 120 19.24 -3.25 -0.92
CA ARG A 120 19.42 -3.20 -2.39
C ARG A 120 18.58 -2.13 -3.05
N SER A 121 17.45 -1.80 -2.44
CA SER A 121 16.56 -0.67 -2.70
C SER A 121 15.87 -0.26 -1.39
N PRO A 122 15.26 0.94 -1.28
CA PRO A 122 14.45 1.30 -0.13
C PRO A 122 13.30 0.30 0.10
N SER A 123 13.37 -0.45 1.20
CA SER A 123 12.36 -1.46 1.54
C SER A 123 12.10 -1.53 3.04
N ALA A 124 10.86 -1.91 3.40
CA ALA A 124 10.48 -2.27 4.77
C ALA A 124 10.67 -3.79 4.92
N VAL A 125 11.68 -4.19 5.69
CA VAL A 125 12.17 -5.57 5.74
C VAL A 125 11.61 -6.29 6.95
N ASP A 126 11.03 -7.46 6.73
CA ASP A 126 10.56 -8.37 7.77
C ASP A 126 11.59 -9.47 8.01
N ILE A 127 11.96 -9.71 9.27
CA ILE A 127 12.98 -10.69 9.66
C ILE A 127 12.41 -11.63 10.72
N TYR A 128 12.54 -12.92 10.48
CA TYR A 128 12.07 -14.00 11.36
C TYR A 128 13.22 -14.90 11.74
N LEU A 129 13.40 -15.19 13.04
CA LEU A 129 14.31 -16.21 13.53
C LEU A 129 13.51 -17.24 14.34
N THR A 130 13.32 -18.43 13.79
CA THR A 130 12.57 -19.52 14.43
C THR A 130 13.52 -20.59 14.94
N GLY A 131 13.39 -20.99 16.20
CA GLY A 131 14.09 -22.16 16.74
C GLY A 131 13.30 -23.45 16.54
N PHE A 132 14.01 -24.57 16.45
CA PHE A 132 13.46 -25.92 16.41
C PHE A 132 14.20 -26.81 17.38
N ASN A 133 13.51 -27.81 17.92
CA ASN A 133 14.12 -28.93 18.62
C ASN A 133 13.51 -30.21 18.04
N ALA A 134 14.33 -31.03 17.38
CA ALA A 134 13.87 -32.13 16.53
C ALA A 134 12.79 -31.65 15.54
N THR A 135 11.58 -32.19 15.60
CA THR A 135 10.46 -31.78 14.75
C THR A 135 9.58 -30.68 15.36
N THR A 136 9.82 -30.32 16.62
CA THR A 136 9.05 -29.31 17.34
C THR A 136 9.53 -27.91 16.98
N ARG A 137 8.59 -27.06 16.56
CA ARG A 137 8.83 -25.61 16.42
C ARG A 137 8.81 -24.97 17.80
N LEU A 138 9.77 -24.10 18.07
CA LEU A 138 9.88 -23.29 19.29
C LEU A 138 9.43 -21.85 18.97
N ASP A 139 9.83 -20.89 19.81
CA ASP A 139 9.49 -19.50 19.60
C ASP A 139 10.10 -18.96 18.29
N THR A 140 9.45 -17.94 17.73
CA THR A 140 9.93 -17.17 16.59
C THR A 140 10.09 -15.71 17.00
N ILE A 141 11.30 -15.18 16.85
CA ILE A 141 11.56 -13.75 16.97
C ILE A 141 11.20 -13.09 15.65
N TYR A 142 10.41 -12.02 15.71
CA TYR A 142 9.95 -11.30 14.54
C TYR A 142 10.27 -9.80 14.65
N PHE A 143 10.90 -9.25 13.61
CA PHE A 143 11.07 -7.82 13.39
C PHE A 143 10.23 -7.43 12.17
N HIS A 144 9.28 -6.51 12.37
CA HIS A 144 8.39 -6.01 11.33
C HIS A 144 8.93 -4.74 10.70
N GLY A 145 8.93 -4.68 9.37
CA GLY A 145 9.03 -3.42 8.62
C GLY A 145 10.29 -2.59 8.90
N VAL A 146 11.43 -3.23 9.13
CA VAL A 146 12.71 -2.55 9.38
C VAL A 146 13.09 -1.72 8.15
N PRO A 147 13.23 -0.40 8.25
CA PRO A 147 13.48 0.45 7.08
C PRO A 147 14.94 0.34 6.65
N ILE A 148 15.22 -0.44 5.61
CA ILE A 148 16.56 -0.62 5.05
C ILE A 148 16.58 -0.05 3.62
N SER A 149 17.41 0.97 3.42
CA SER A 149 17.76 1.57 2.13
C SER A 149 19.11 1.08 1.60
N GLU A 150 19.44 1.41 0.36
CA GLU A 150 20.70 1.04 -0.32
C GLU A 150 21.99 1.48 0.42
N ARG A 151 21.89 2.48 1.29
CA ARG A 151 23.03 3.03 2.06
C ARG A 151 23.05 2.56 3.50
N SER A 152 22.02 1.85 3.94
CA SER A 152 21.90 1.35 5.30
C SER A 152 22.06 -0.16 5.38
N SER A 153 22.41 -0.65 6.56
CA SER A 153 22.41 -2.06 6.88
C SER A 153 21.81 -2.29 8.26
N ALA A 154 21.18 -3.44 8.46
CA ALA A 154 20.77 -3.89 9.78
C ALA A 154 21.55 -5.14 10.16
N GLN A 155 21.82 -5.35 11.45
CA GLN A 155 22.45 -6.58 11.91
C GLN A 155 22.04 -6.97 13.33
N PHE A 156 22.10 -8.26 13.64
CA PHE A 156 22.06 -8.76 15.00
C PHE A 156 23.09 -9.88 15.18
N ALA A 157 23.58 -10.03 16.41
CA ALA A 157 24.38 -11.18 16.81
C ALA A 157 23.51 -12.12 17.67
N TYR A 158 23.61 -13.42 17.42
CA TYR A 158 22.82 -14.44 18.10
C TYR A 158 23.72 -15.60 18.52
N SER A 159 23.82 -15.83 19.82
CA SER A 159 24.40 -17.05 20.36
C SER A 159 23.34 -18.13 20.40
N THR A 160 23.63 -19.30 19.85
CA THR A 160 22.75 -20.45 20.07
C THR A 160 23.04 -21.16 21.40
N TYR A 161 24.20 -20.93 22.01
CA TYR A 161 24.57 -21.52 23.31
C TYR A 161 23.92 -20.79 24.47
N ASP A 162 23.91 -19.46 24.38
CA ASP A 162 23.35 -18.56 25.39
C ASP A 162 22.56 -17.45 24.68
N PRO A 163 21.33 -17.77 24.20
CA PRO A 163 20.52 -16.81 23.47
C PRO A 163 20.38 -15.49 24.24
N PRO A 164 20.60 -14.33 23.57
CA PRO A 164 20.52 -13.06 24.26
C PRO A 164 19.12 -12.84 24.83
N VAL A 165 19.08 -12.42 26.10
CA VAL A 165 17.82 -12.13 26.80
C VAL A 165 17.08 -10.95 26.14
N ASN A 166 17.83 -9.97 25.65
CA ASN A 166 17.31 -8.82 24.89
C ASN A 166 18.02 -8.77 23.53
N LEU A 167 17.58 -9.61 22.58
CA LEU A 167 18.07 -9.48 21.22
C LEU A 167 17.69 -8.10 20.68
N VAL A 168 18.62 -7.41 20.04
CA VAL A 168 18.33 -6.17 19.31
C VAL A 168 18.89 -6.27 17.90
N LEU A 169 18.19 -5.64 16.96
CA LEU A 169 18.65 -5.42 15.61
C LEU A 169 19.22 -4.00 15.52
N THR A 170 20.53 -3.88 15.32
CA THR A 170 21.16 -2.58 15.11
C THR A 170 21.00 -2.19 13.64
N LEU A 171 20.22 -1.14 13.39
CA LEU A 171 20.11 -0.46 12.10
C LEU A 171 21.16 0.65 12.03
N GLN A 172 21.94 0.66 10.96
CA GLN A 172 23.02 1.61 10.73
C GLN A 172 22.94 2.21 9.33
N ASP A 173 23.02 3.53 9.25
CA ASP A 173 23.21 4.35 8.05
C ASP A 173 24.40 5.29 8.29
N GLU A 174 24.85 6.04 7.27
CA GLU A 174 25.99 6.97 7.32
C GLU A 174 25.92 7.96 8.51
N ALA A 175 24.72 8.38 8.91
CA ALA A 175 24.51 9.37 9.96
C ALA A 175 23.80 8.83 11.22
N ARG A 176 23.32 7.57 11.23
CA ARG A 176 22.38 7.09 12.23
C ARG A 176 22.66 5.66 12.65
N ARG A 177 22.66 5.42 13.96
CA ARG A 177 22.64 4.08 14.56
C ARG A 177 21.44 3.99 15.50
N GLU A 178 20.62 2.97 15.32
CA GLU A 178 19.42 2.71 16.10
C GLU A 178 19.36 1.23 16.47
N ASP A 179 19.11 0.92 17.73
CA ASP A 179 18.86 -0.45 18.17
C ASP A 179 17.34 -0.68 18.24
N ILE A 180 16.87 -1.66 17.47
CA ILE A 180 15.46 -1.98 17.29
C ILE A 180 15.20 -3.31 18.04
N PRO A 181 14.30 -3.33 19.05
CA PRO A 181 13.91 -4.58 19.70
C PRO A 181 12.99 -5.41 18.78
N PRO A 182 12.78 -6.71 19.05
CA PRO A 182 11.83 -7.52 18.32
C PRO A 182 10.44 -6.90 18.39
N THR A 183 9.75 -6.88 17.26
CA THR A 183 8.36 -6.45 17.18
C THR A 183 7.45 -7.45 17.90
N ALA A 184 7.73 -8.74 17.77
CA ALA A 184 7.03 -9.79 18.49
C ALA A 184 7.96 -10.98 18.78
N ILE A 185 7.68 -11.68 19.88
CA ILE A 185 8.09 -13.06 20.08
C ILE A 185 6.82 -13.90 19.99
N LEU A 186 6.81 -14.83 19.04
CA LEU A 186 5.67 -15.67 18.70
C LEU A 186 5.90 -17.06 19.22
N ASN A 187 4.93 -17.59 19.96
CA ASN A 187 4.98 -18.99 20.36
C ASN A 187 4.78 -19.92 19.14
N PRO A 188 4.97 -21.25 19.29
CA PRO A 188 4.84 -22.19 18.18
C PRO A 188 3.47 -22.15 17.48
N ARG A 189 2.39 -21.83 18.19
CA ARG A 189 1.05 -21.71 17.61
C ARG A 189 0.90 -20.41 16.82
N GLU A 190 1.27 -19.27 17.42
CA GLU A 190 1.17 -17.95 16.77
C GLU A 190 2.01 -17.88 15.49
N SER A 191 3.21 -18.47 15.48
CA SER A 191 4.10 -18.49 14.30
C SER A 191 3.60 -19.36 13.14
N GLN A 192 2.57 -20.17 13.38
CA GLN A 192 1.88 -20.99 12.37
C GLN A 192 0.58 -20.33 11.89
N ASP A 193 0.23 -19.16 12.41
CA ASP A 193 -0.93 -18.43 11.93
C ASP A 193 -0.73 -18.01 10.48
N THR A 194 -1.77 -18.21 9.67
CA THR A 194 -1.77 -17.89 8.24
C THR A 194 -2.94 -16.99 7.85
N LEU A 195 -3.84 -16.71 8.79
CA LEU A 195 -5.03 -15.91 8.53
C LEU A 195 -4.71 -14.45 8.90
N PRO A 196 -4.96 -13.48 8.01
CA PRO A 196 -4.80 -12.09 8.36
C PRO A 196 -5.97 -11.60 9.25
N PRO A 197 -5.78 -10.46 9.96
CA PRO A 197 -6.88 -9.84 10.68
C PRO A 197 -7.99 -9.35 9.75
N ARG A 198 -9.17 -9.11 10.32
CA ARG A 198 -10.27 -8.41 9.66
C ARG A 198 -10.37 -6.99 10.16
N THR A 199 -10.29 -6.01 9.25
CA THR A 199 -10.48 -4.58 9.54
C THR A 199 -11.90 -4.15 9.16
N THR A 200 -12.43 -3.17 9.90
CA THR A 200 -13.67 -2.46 9.56
C THR A 200 -13.47 -0.96 9.70
N ILE A 201 -14.22 -0.18 8.91
CA ILE A 201 -14.25 1.28 8.99
C ILE A 201 -15.70 1.70 9.23
N SER A 202 -15.90 2.66 10.12
CA SER A 202 -17.19 3.30 10.37
C SER A 202 -17.05 4.81 10.45
N LEU A 203 -18.14 5.52 10.13
CA LEU A 203 -18.22 6.97 10.23
C LEU A 203 -19.17 7.35 11.38
N LYS A 204 -18.72 8.26 12.25
CA LYS A 204 -19.55 8.93 13.25
C LYS A 204 -19.51 10.44 13.01
N GLY A 205 -20.45 10.93 12.20
CA GLY A 205 -20.32 12.26 11.60
C GLY A 205 -19.13 12.26 10.63
N GLU A 206 -18.21 13.21 10.79
CA GLU A 206 -16.97 13.28 10.01
C GLU A 206 -15.80 12.50 10.63
N GLN A 207 -15.99 11.84 11.79
CA GLN A 207 -14.95 11.01 12.39
C GLN A 207 -14.90 9.63 11.75
N VAL A 208 -13.72 9.26 11.27
CA VAL A 208 -13.38 7.91 10.80
C VAL A 208 -12.90 7.09 11.99
N ILE A 209 -13.59 5.97 12.22
CA ILE A 209 -13.25 5.01 13.27
C ILE A 209 -12.91 3.69 12.59
N VAL A 210 -11.69 3.21 12.83
CA VAL A 210 -11.20 1.92 12.34
C VAL A 210 -11.12 0.94 13.50
N SER A 211 -11.52 -0.31 13.26
CA SER A 211 -11.31 -1.40 14.20
C SER A 211 -10.78 -2.64 13.49
N ALA A 212 -10.03 -3.48 14.20
CA ALA A 212 -9.48 -4.70 13.66
C ALA A 212 -9.57 -5.83 14.69
N THR A 213 -9.88 -7.02 14.21
CA THR A 213 -9.96 -8.23 15.03
C THR A 213 -9.25 -9.37 14.33
N ASP A 214 -8.47 -10.13 15.09
CA ASP A 214 -7.83 -11.33 14.59
C ASP A 214 -8.65 -12.59 14.91
N ASN A 215 -8.38 -13.71 14.21
CA ASN A 215 -9.10 -14.95 14.46
C ASN A 215 -8.81 -15.53 15.86
N PRO A 216 -9.75 -16.29 16.44
CA PRO A 216 -9.54 -16.96 17.72
C PRO A 216 -8.29 -17.83 17.72
N GLY A 217 -7.33 -17.45 18.57
CA GLY A 217 -6.05 -18.14 18.72
C GLY A 217 -5.13 -18.06 17.49
N GLY A 218 -5.31 -17.03 16.67
CA GLY A 218 -4.28 -16.47 15.81
C GLY A 218 -3.22 -15.71 16.61
N SER A 219 -2.36 -14.98 15.90
CA SER A 219 -1.23 -14.26 16.49
C SER A 219 -1.60 -12.91 17.13
N GLY A 220 -2.82 -12.43 16.89
CA GLY A 220 -3.34 -11.15 17.35
C GLY A 220 -2.99 -10.01 16.39
N VAL A 221 -3.79 -8.94 16.41
CA VAL A 221 -3.52 -7.73 15.59
C VAL A 221 -2.22 -7.08 16.06
N LEU A 222 -1.30 -6.82 15.13
CA LEU A 222 -0.07 -6.08 15.39
C LEU A 222 -0.26 -4.59 15.14
N GLN A 223 -0.71 -4.22 13.94
CA GLN A 223 -0.80 -2.82 13.53
C GLN A 223 -1.90 -2.64 12.49
N THR A 224 -2.63 -1.54 12.62
CA THR A 224 -3.61 -1.10 11.63
C THR A 224 -3.10 0.15 10.91
N TYR A 225 -3.23 0.15 9.59
CA TYR A 225 -2.83 1.24 8.72
C TYR A 225 -4.06 1.81 7.99
N TYR A 226 -4.05 3.10 7.69
CA TYR A 226 -5.06 3.75 6.87
C TYR A 226 -4.44 4.72 5.87
N THR A 227 -5.20 5.08 4.84
CA THR A 227 -4.85 6.11 3.86
C THR A 227 -6.11 6.85 3.39
N THR A 228 -5.95 8.13 3.07
CA THR A 228 -6.98 8.98 2.46
C THR A 228 -6.62 9.48 1.06
N ASP A 229 -5.42 9.14 0.57
CA ASP A 229 -4.86 9.59 -0.72
C ASP A 229 -4.27 8.46 -1.59
N ALA A 230 -4.25 7.21 -1.09
CA ALA A 230 -3.63 6.02 -1.67
C ALA A 230 -2.09 6.08 -1.82
N GLN A 231 -1.46 7.16 -1.39
CA GLN A 231 -0.03 7.40 -1.52
C GLN A 231 0.66 7.25 -0.17
N THR A 232 0.04 7.79 0.88
CA THR A 232 0.57 7.84 2.22
C THR A 232 -0.25 6.92 3.11
N PHE A 233 0.43 5.95 3.73
CA PHE A 233 -0.18 5.09 4.76
C PHE A 233 0.27 5.55 6.14
N SER A 234 -0.70 5.77 7.01
CA SER A 234 -0.50 6.17 8.40
C SER A 234 -0.91 5.05 9.35
N VAL A 235 -0.26 4.96 10.50
CA VAL A 235 -0.67 4.07 11.58
C VAL A 235 -1.94 4.62 12.22
N TYR A 236 -2.96 3.78 12.37
CA TYR A 236 -4.18 4.15 13.09
C TYR A 236 -3.95 4.01 14.60
N SER A 237 -3.92 5.14 15.32
CA SER A 237 -3.76 5.18 16.77
C SER A 237 -5.00 5.69 17.51
N ALA A 238 -5.88 6.41 16.83
CA ALA A 238 -7.12 6.97 17.36
C ALA A 238 -8.05 7.37 16.20
N PRO A 239 -9.36 7.55 16.46
CA PRO A 239 -10.27 8.15 15.49
C PRO A 239 -9.75 9.50 14.98
N PHE A 240 -9.94 9.76 13.68
CA PHE A 240 -9.48 10.99 13.04
C PHE A 240 -10.61 11.65 12.27
N LEU A 241 -10.50 12.96 12.05
CA LEU A 241 -11.43 13.69 11.20
C LEU A 241 -11.13 13.39 9.74
N LEU A 242 -12.16 13.04 8.99
CA LEU A 242 -12.06 12.86 7.54
C LEU A 242 -11.55 14.18 6.91
N PRO A 243 -10.40 14.17 6.21
CA PRO A 243 -9.89 15.36 5.50
C PRO A 243 -10.92 15.87 4.48
N ALA A 244 -10.89 17.11 4.03
CA ALA A 244 -11.85 17.59 3.02
C ALA A 244 -11.50 17.10 1.59
N GLU A 245 -10.22 16.81 1.39
CA GLU A 245 -9.57 16.43 0.15
C GLU A 245 -9.39 14.93 -0.02
N ALA A 246 -9.96 14.10 0.87
CA ALA A 246 -9.81 12.66 0.78
C ALA A 246 -10.35 12.16 -0.57
N LYS A 247 -9.55 11.33 -1.23
CA LYS A 247 -9.96 10.69 -2.49
C LYS A 247 -10.36 9.25 -2.28
N ILE A 248 -9.91 8.67 -1.18
CA ILE A 248 -10.04 7.27 -0.83
C ILE A 248 -10.23 7.25 0.68
N VAL A 249 -10.89 6.23 1.21
CA VAL A 249 -10.82 5.91 2.63
C VAL A 249 -10.63 4.41 2.73
N MET A 250 -9.40 4.01 3.05
CA MET A 250 -9.01 2.60 3.13
C MET A 250 -8.22 2.35 4.40
N ALA A 251 -8.43 1.19 5.01
CA ALA A 251 -7.65 0.70 6.12
C ALA A 251 -7.39 -0.80 5.98
N PHE A 252 -6.25 -1.28 6.46
CA PHE A 252 -5.94 -2.70 6.54
C PHE A 252 -5.12 -2.96 7.79
N SER A 253 -5.10 -4.21 8.24
CA SER A 253 -4.32 -4.60 9.40
C SER A 253 -3.33 -5.72 9.10
N ILE A 254 -2.32 -5.83 9.95
CA ILE A 254 -1.31 -6.89 9.96
C ILE A 254 -1.35 -7.54 11.33
N ASP A 255 -1.24 -8.87 11.41
CA ASP A 255 -1.12 -9.60 12.66
C ASP A 255 0.35 -9.66 13.17
N ARG A 256 0.56 -10.25 14.35
CA ARG A 256 1.90 -10.39 14.95
C ARG A 256 2.80 -11.37 14.19
N ASN A 257 2.28 -12.23 13.32
CA ASN A 257 3.06 -13.11 12.43
C ASN A 257 3.39 -12.46 11.07
N GLY A 258 2.87 -11.26 10.79
CA GLY A 258 3.09 -10.54 9.53
C GLY A 258 2.12 -10.89 8.40
N ASN A 259 1.01 -11.58 8.72
CA ASN A 259 -0.12 -11.80 7.81
C ASN A 259 -0.87 -10.48 7.62
N ARG A 260 -0.88 -9.98 6.38
CA ARG A 260 -1.48 -8.70 6.01
C ARG A 260 -2.83 -8.94 5.34
N GLU A 261 -3.83 -8.20 5.78
CA GLU A 261 -5.16 -8.20 5.18
C GLU A 261 -5.14 -7.63 3.75
N TYR A 262 -5.77 -8.35 2.81
CA TYR A 262 -6.03 -7.87 1.46
C TYR A 262 -7.28 -8.54 0.85
N PRO A 263 -8.21 -7.77 0.24
CA PRO A 263 -8.30 -6.31 0.36
C PRO A 263 -8.62 -5.93 1.80
N GLY A 264 -8.13 -4.77 2.25
CA GLY A 264 -8.55 -4.19 3.53
C GLY A 264 -10.00 -3.71 3.50
N ALA A 265 -10.40 -2.98 4.54
CA ALA A 265 -11.65 -2.24 4.55
C ALA A 265 -11.57 -0.96 3.71
N VAL A 266 -12.67 -0.63 3.04
CA VAL A 266 -12.81 0.58 2.22
C VAL A 266 -14.19 1.19 2.42
N LEU A 267 -14.29 2.52 2.38
CA LEU A 267 -15.56 3.22 2.20
C LEU A 267 -15.67 3.73 0.75
N PRO A 268 -16.87 3.69 0.15
CA PRO A 268 -17.09 4.33 -1.13
C PRO A 268 -16.98 5.85 -1.01
N VAL A 269 -16.41 6.51 -2.01
CA VAL A 269 -16.19 7.97 -2.02
C VAL A 269 -16.78 8.56 -3.29
N LEU A 270 -17.74 9.48 -3.16
CA LEU A 270 -18.29 10.17 -4.33
C LEU A 270 -17.29 11.23 -4.84
N GLY A 271 -16.75 10.96 -6.02
CA GLY A 271 -15.87 11.86 -6.75
C GLY A 271 -16.55 12.56 -7.92
N LEU A 272 -16.19 13.81 -8.15
CA LEU A 272 -16.53 14.58 -9.34
C LEU A 272 -15.23 15.04 -10.02
N SER A 273 -15.19 15.04 -11.36
CA SER A 273 -14.01 15.55 -12.08
C SER A 273 -13.81 17.06 -11.94
N ALA A 274 -14.88 17.80 -11.62
CA ALA A 274 -14.85 19.23 -11.38
C ALA A 274 -15.93 19.62 -10.35
N THR A 275 -15.59 20.54 -9.45
CA THR A 275 -16.53 21.17 -8.49
C THR A 275 -16.70 22.66 -8.75
N HIS A 276 -16.01 23.20 -9.74
CA HIS A 276 -16.15 24.59 -10.18
C HIS A 276 -16.06 24.63 -11.70
N LEU A 277 -17.05 25.27 -12.34
CA LEU A 277 -17.15 25.40 -13.79
C LEU A 277 -17.41 26.87 -14.15
N VAL A 278 -16.79 27.31 -15.24
CA VAL A 278 -16.97 28.67 -15.76
C VAL A 278 -17.42 28.59 -17.21
N PHE A 279 -18.60 29.14 -17.49
CA PHE A 279 -19.10 29.37 -18.83
C PHE A 279 -18.88 30.84 -19.19
N THR A 280 -18.43 31.10 -20.40
CA THR A 280 -18.26 32.46 -20.93
C THR A 280 -19.11 32.63 -22.18
N ALA A 281 -19.80 33.76 -22.28
CA ALA A 281 -20.56 34.16 -23.45
C ALA A 281 -20.38 35.66 -23.72
N THR A 282 -20.58 36.08 -24.96
CA THR A 282 -20.75 37.48 -25.37
C THR A 282 -22.24 37.73 -25.64
N VAL A 283 -22.66 39.00 -25.67
CA VAL A 283 -23.99 39.36 -26.20
C VAL A 283 -24.11 38.81 -27.62
N GLY A 284 -25.31 38.32 -27.99
CA GLY A 284 -25.55 37.75 -29.33
C GLY A 284 -25.24 36.25 -29.46
N ASP A 285 -24.30 35.67 -28.68
CA ASP A 285 -24.02 34.22 -28.69
C ASP A 285 -25.30 33.37 -28.61
N GLN A 286 -25.51 32.48 -29.57
CA GLN A 286 -26.67 31.59 -29.62
C GLN A 286 -26.36 30.19 -29.10
N HIS A 287 -25.07 29.85 -28.95
CA HIS A 287 -24.63 28.53 -28.52
C HIS A 287 -23.43 28.66 -27.60
N ILE A 288 -23.62 28.26 -26.35
CA ILE A 288 -22.55 28.14 -25.35
C ILE A 288 -22.19 26.66 -25.28
N ALA A 289 -20.90 26.34 -25.44
CA ALA A 289 -20.46 24.94 -25.41
C ALA A 289 -20.80 24.30 -24.05
N PRO A 290 -21.45 23.12 -24.04
CA PRO A 290 -21.76 22.43 -22.80
C PRO A 290 -20.48 21.91 -22.14
N GLN A 291 -20.53 21.73 -20.82
CA GLN A 291 -19.43 21.18 -20.04
C GLN A 291 -19.84 19.85 -19.40
N VAL A 292 -18.91 18.90 -19.37
CA VAL A 292 -19.14 17.55 -18.85
C VAL A 292 -18.50 17.42 -17.47
N VAL A 293 -19.22 16.81 -16.53
CA VAL A 293 -18.70 16.40 -15.23
C VAL A 293 -18.78 14.89 -15.12
N TYR A 294 -17.63 14.24 -14.94
CA TYR A 294 -17.57 12.81 -14.65
C TYR A 294 -17.85 12.56 -13.18
N ILE A 295 -18.65 11.54 -12.93
CA ILE A 295 -19.10 11.11 -11.61
C ILE A 295 -18.54 9.72 -11.38
N MET A 296 -17.80 9.55 -10.29
CA MET A 296 -17.02 8.34 -10.04
C MET A 296 -17.14 7.90 -8.59
N ASN A 297 -17.09 6.59 -8.37
CA ASN A 297 -16.68 6.05 -7.10
C ASN A 297 -15.15 6.10 -7.08
N LEU A 298 -14.57 6.82 -6.13
CA LEU A 298 -13.12 6.85 -5.96
C LEU A 298 -12.63 5.71 -5.06
N ASP A 299 -13.43 4.64 -4.93
CA ASP A 299 -13.00 3.45 -4.21
C ASP A 299 -11.75 2.85 -4.90
N PRO A 300 -10.69 2.57 -4.12
CA PRO A 300 -9.41 2.11 -4.67
C PRO A 300 -9.45 0.65 -5.13
N ILE A 301 -10.41 -0.09 -4.60
CA ILE A 301 -10.59 -1.51 -4.82
C ILE A 301 -12.09 -1.68 -5.07
N PRO A 302 -12.52 -2.33 -6.16
CA PRO A 302 -13.92 -2.42 -6.59
C PRO A 302 -14.75 -3.38 -5.72
N VAL A 303 -14.62 -3.28 -4.39
CA VAL A 303 -15.36 -4.06 -3.40
C VAL A 303 -16.70 -3.39 -3.10
N THR A 304 -16.79 -2.06 -3.23
CA THR A 304 -18.01 -1.32 -2.86
C THR A 304 -19.02 -1.23 -4.00
N GLY A 305 -18.58 -1.46 -5.24
CA GLY A 305 -19.43 -1.44 -6.42
C GLY A 305 -19.80 -0.03 -6.89
N PRO A 306 -20.69 0.08 -7.90
CA PRO A 306 -21.08 1.36 -8.46
C PRO A 306 -22.05 2.12 -7.55
N LEU A 307 -21.86 3.44 -7.41
CA LEU A 307 -22.72 4.31 -6.62
C LEU A 307 -23.92 4.77 -7.45
N GLU A 308 -25.10 4.68 -6.86
CA GLU A 308 -26.31 5.33 -7.39
C GLU A 308 -26.24 6.82 -7.07
N TRP A 309 -26.56 7.67 -8.03
CA TRP A 309 -26.46 9.12 -7.88
C TRP A 309 -27.62 9.86 -8.54
N VAL A 310 -27.90 11.07 -8.03
CA VAL A 310 -28.83 12.05 -8.57
C VAL A 310 -28.19 13.43 -8.60
N ALA A 311 -28.57 14.27 -9.57
CA ALA A 311 -28.13 15.64 -9.70
C ALA A 311 -29.33 16.58 -9.86
N SER A 312 -29.25 17.74 -9.22
CA SER A 312 -30.32 18.73 -9.25
C SER A 312 -29.76 20.15 -9.24
N THR A 313 -30.51 21.08 -9.80
CA THR A 313 -30.26 22.52 -9.72
C THR A 313 -31.59 23.25 -9.68
N ASN A 314 -31.62 24.40 -9.01
CA ASN A 314 -32.75 25.33 -8.98
C ASN A 314 -32.54 26.55 -9.89
N ILE A 315 -31.48 26.53 -10.70
CA ILE A 315 -31.03 27.64 -11.51
C ILE A 315 -31.68 27.58 -12.90
N LEU A 316 -32.44 28.61 -13.27
CA LEU A 316 -33.25 28.59 -14.48
C LEU A 316 -32.44 28.65 -15.79
N TRP A 317 -31.26 29.28 -15.77
CA TRP A 317 -30.38 29.39 -16.94
C TRP A 317 -29.48 28.18 -17.16
N LEU A 318 -29.57 27.15 -16.31
CA LEU A 318 -28.72 25.97 -16.34
C LEU A 318 -29.58 24.70 -16.50
N THR A 319 -29.22 23.86 -17.47
CA THR A 319 -29.86 22.55 -17.69
C THR A 319 -28.85 21.44 -17.43
N ILE A 320 -29.33 20.38 -16.77
CA ILE A 320 -28.57 19.14 -16.53
C ILE A 320 -29.16 18.06 -17.44
N GLU A 321 -28.35 17.56 -18.37
CA GLU A 321 -28.62 16.34 -19.10
C GLU A 321 -28.05 15.15 -18.33
N LYS A 322 -28.89 14.12 -18.17
CA LYS A 322 -28.70 12.98 -17.27
C LYS A 322 -28.63 13.42 -15.80
N LYS A 323 -29.78 13.36 -15.12
CA LYS A 323 -29.94 13.78 -13.71
C LYS A 323 -29.79 12.62 -12.72
N GLU A 324 -29.65 11.40 -13.18
CA GLU A 324 -29.48 10.23 -12.33
C GLU A 324 -28.74 9.12 -13.09
N GLY A 325 -28.12 8.21 -12.35
CA GLY A 325 -27.36 7.11 -12.94
C GLY A 325 -26.58 6.29 -11.93
N ARG A 326 -25.56 5.59 -12.43
CA ARG A 326 -24.64 4.74 -11.65
C ARG A 326 -23.20 4.98 -12.08
N THR A 327 -22.28 5.15 -11.14
CA THR A 327 -20.86 5.38 -11.46
C THR A 327 -20.18 4.14 -12.09
N PRO A 328 -19.15 4.29 -12.94
CA PRO A 328 -18.68 5.54 -13.51
C PRO A 328 -19.70 6.10 -14.51
N ASP A 329 -19.95 7.39 -14.40
CA ASP A 329 -20.95 8.07 -15.23
C ASP A 329 -20.51 9.50 -15.57
N LEU A 330 -21.33 10.20 -16.35
CA LEU A 330 -21.19 11.63 -16.59
C LEU A 330 -22.56 12.33 -16.58
N MET A 331 -22.53 13.62 -16.25
CA MET A 331 -23.62 14.56 -16.52
C MET A 331 -23.12 15.67 -17.43
N THR A 332 -23.99 16.19 -18.28
CA THR A 332 -23.69 17.31 -19.17
C THR A 332 -24.45 18.54 -18.70
N LEU A 333 -23.74 19.65 -18.52
CA LEU A 333 -24.29 20.93 -18.10
C LEU A 333 -24.30 21.89 -19.29
N SER A 334 -25.48 22.44 -19.57
CA SER A 334 -25.72 23.36 -20.68
C SER A 334 -26.33 24.65 -20.16
N VAL A 335 -25.89 25.78 -20.72
CA VAL A 335 -26.43 27.10 -20.36
C VAL A 335 -27.46 27.54 -21.39
N ASP A 336 -28.63 27.93 -20.92
CA ASP A 336 -29.59 28.72 -21.69
C ASP A 336 -29.50 30.18 -21.25
N ARG A 337 -28.93 31.01 -22.13
CA ARG A 337 -28.77 32.44 -21.85
C ARG A 337 -30.11 33.18 -21.86
N GLY A 338 -31.09 32.76 -22.66
CA GLY A 338 -32.30 33.54 -22.92
C GLY A 338 -32.01 35.04 -23.13
N ASN A 339 -32.65 35.87 -22.31
CA ASN A 339 -32.51 37.34 -22.30
C ASN A 339 -31.60 37.88 -21.17
N LEU A 340 -30.71 37.05 -20.62
CA LEU A 340 -29.76 37.50 -19.61
C LEU A 340 -28.87 38.62 -20.17
N LYS A 341 -28.68 39.67 -19.35
CA LYS A 341 -27.88 40.85 -19.70
C LYS A 341 -26.39 40.56 -19.43
N PRO A 342 -25.48 41.40 -19.97
CA PRO A 342 -24.08 41.37 -19.54
C PRO A 342 -23.95 41.40 -18.01
N GLY A 343 -23.11 40.53 -17.47
CA GLY A 343 -22.95 40.35 -16.03
C GLY A 343 -22.44 38.96 -15.66
N THR A 344 -22.21 38.76 -14.36
CA THR A 344 -21.81 37.47 -13.78
C THR A 344 -23.00 36.85 -13.06
N TYR A 345 -23.29 35.60 -13.39
CA TYR A 345 -24.34 34.80 -12.78
C TYR A 345 -23.71 33.59 -12.10
N THR A 346 -24.19 33.25 -10.91
CA THR A 346 -23.70 32.11 -10.13
C THR A 346 -24.86 31.16 -9.84
N GLY A 347 -24.55 29.87 -9.81
CA GLY A 347 -25.52 28.83 -9.51
C GLY A 347 -24.84 27.55 -9.05
N ASP A 348 -25.60 26.69 -8.38
CA ASP A 348 -25.07 25.43 -7.86
C ASP A 348 -25.80 24.24 -8.47
N VAL A 349 -25.04 23.18 -8.74
CA VAL A 349 -25.56 21.84 -9.02
C VAL A 349 -25.22 20.96 -7.83
N VAL A 350 -26.25 20.37 -7.21
CA VAL A 350 -26.10 19.44 -6.10
C VAL A 350 -26.13 18.03 -6.65
N VAL A 351 -25.04 17.29 -6.48
CA VAL A 351 -24.92 15.86 -6.82
C VAL A 351 -24.93 15.06 -5.53
N ARG A 352 -25.82 14.07 -5.43
CA ARG A 352 -25.97 13.22 -4.25
C ARG A 352 -25.85 11.75 -4.62
N SER A 353 -25.16 10.96 -3.81
CA SER A 353 -25.27 9.51 -3.85
C SER A 353 -26.46 9.03 -3.02
N LEU A 354 -27.19 8.07 -3.56
CA LEU A 354 -28.26 7.36 -2.86
C LEU A 354 -27.74 6.08 -2.18
N THR A 355 -26.49 5.71 -2.45
CA THR A 355 -25.87 4.53 -1.86
C THR A 355 -25.51 4.79 -0.39
N PRO A 356 -25.88 3.91 0.55
CA PRO A 356 -25.55 4.08 1.97
C PRO A 356 -24.04 4.05 2.25
N GLY A 357 -23.61 4.82 3.25
CA GLY A 357 -22.23 4.79 3.74
C GLY A 357 -21.20 5.47 2.84
N VAL A 358 -21.65 6.22 1.83
CA VAL A 358 -20.77 6.97 0.92
C VAL A 358 -20.16 8.19 1.61
N VAL A 359 -18.84 8.26 1.53
CA VAL A 359 -18.04 9.43 1.91
C VAL A 359 -18.28 10.55 0.90
N TYR A 360 -18.56 11.75 1.43
CA TYR A 360 -19.06 12.90 0.66
C TYR A 360 -20.29 12.57 -0.20
N ALA A 361 -21.27 11.89 0.39
CA ALA A 361 -22.51 11.53 -0.29
C ALA A 361 -23.25 12.73 -0.93
N GLU A 362 -22.93 13.97 -0.57
CA GLU A 362 -23.35 15.17 -1.27
C GLU A 362 -22.13 15.99 -1.72
N ARG A 363 -22.16 16.43 -2.98
CA ARG A 363 -21.14 17.28 -3.61
C ARG A 363 -21.82 18.44 -4.33
N ILE A 364 -21.20 19.60 -4.28
CA ILE A 364 -21.64 20.80 -4.99
C ILE A 364 -20.69 21.08 -6.15
N VAL A 365 -21.26 21.33 -7.33
CA VAL A 365 -20.56 21.96 -8.45
C VAL A 365 -21.02 23.40 -8.53
N SER A 366 -20.12 24.33 -8.20
CA SER A 366 -20.36 25.75 -8.37
C SER A 366 -20.19 26.11 -9.85
N VAL A 367 -21.18 26.80 -10.41
CA VAL A 367 -21.23 27.19 -11.82
C VAL A 367 -21.28 28.69 -11.92
N VAL A 368 -20.34 29.27 -12.68
CA VAL A 368 -20.29 30.69 -13.01
C VAL A 368 -20.58 30.85 -14.50
N LEU A 369 -21.50 31.75 -14.84
CA LEU A 369 -21.72 32.23 -16.20
C LEU A 369 -21.32 33.70 -16.29
N GLU A 370 -20.32 33.99 -17.11
CA GLU A 370 -19.89 35.35 -17.44
C GLU A 370 -20.43 35.75 -18.81
N ILE A 371 -21.26 36.79 -18.85
CA ILE A 371 -21.76 37.39 -20.10
C ILE A 371 -21.06 38.72 -20.30
N ARG A 372 -20.25 38.83 -21.35
CA ARG A 372 -19.54 40.06 -21.73
C ARG A 372 -20.40 40.89 -22.67
N ALA A 373 -20.33 42.21 -22.55
CA ALA A 373 -20.90 43.11 -23.53
C ALA A 373 -20.17 42.95 -24.88
N ASP A 374 -20.88 43.21 -25.98
CA ASP A 374 -20.23 43.34 -27.28
C ASP A 374 -19.16 44.44 -27.20
N GLN A 375 -17.95 44.13 -27.68
CA GLN A 375 -16.98 45.16 -27.97
C GLN A 375 -17.55 45.94 -29.16
N GLU A 376 -18.23 47.07 -28.92
CA GLU A 376 -18.51 48.01 -29.99
C GLU A 376 -17.18 48.33 -30.66
N ALA A 377 -17.06 47.98 -31.94
CA ALA A 377 -16.00 48.50 -32.79
C ALA A 377 -16.12 50.02 -32.74
N SER A 378 -15.21 50.67 -32.01
CA SER A 378 -15.06 52.11 -32.03
C SER A 378 -14.69 52.50 -33.45
N SER A 379 -15.68 52.79 -34.29
CA SER A 379 -15.50 53.46 -35.57
C SER A 379 -14.81 54.79 -35.28
N PRO A 380 -13.60 55.08 -35.80
CA PRO A 380 -13.10 56.44 -35.78
C PRO A 380 -14.04 57.25 -36.65
N GLY A 381 -14.81 58.15 -36.03
CA GLY A 381 -15.69 59.06 -36.76
C GLY A 381 -14.86 59.85 -37.78
N THR A 382 -15.26 59.76 -39.04
CA THR A 382 -14.79 60.65 -40.09
C THR A 382 -15.15 62.08 -39.70
N VAL A 383 -14.15 62.89 -39.34
CA VAL A 383 -14.27 64.36 -39.33
C VAL A 383 -13.81 64.82 -40.70
N GLY A 384 -14.71 65.53 -41.39
CA GLY A 384 -14.54 65.99 -42.77
C GLY A 384 -13.76 67.29 -42.93
#